data_AF-A0A1P8RUI7-F1
#
_entry.id   AF-A0A1P8RUI7-F1
#
_cell.length_a   1.000
_cell.length_b   1.000
_cell.length_c   1.000
_cell.angle_alpha   90.00
_cell.angle_beta   90.00
_cell.angle_gamma   90.00
#
_symmetry.space_group_name_H-M   'P 1'
#
loop_
_entity.id
_entity.type
_entity.pdbx_description
1 polymer ?
#
loop_
_entity_poly.entity_id
_entity_poly.type
_entity_poly.pdbx_seq_one_letter_code
_entity_poly.pdbx_strand_id
1 'polypeptide(L)'
;MKLLHYILILFNIYFSFAQDSVTTKTSISWKKEIKLKWEDFKGIPDTNILAYAQTSYKIEIFPTEVNVDADNNIQGFEKLYVVANFYSNHSWVYKESDYLLKHEQLHFDIAGLYALKINDEFKKLIAKKIANFDTYFEVYQNLWKECLETQKQYDLETQHGQLVEENDKWIKTINRLIINLL
;
A
#
# COMPACT_ATOMS: atom_id res chain seq x y z
N MET A 1 -75.78 16.56 17.95
CA MET A 1 -74.56 16.55 17.13
C MET A 1 -73.65 17.69 17.57
N LYS A 2 -72.59 17.40 18.33
CA LYS A 2 -71.48 18.33 18.58
C LYS A 2 -70.21 17.58 18.17
N LEU A 3 -69.52 18.12 17.16
CA LEU A 3 -68.35 17.52 16.52
C LEU A 3 -67.19 17.35 17.52
N LEU A 4 -66.60 16.15 17.56
CA LEU A 4 -65.29 15.91 18.16
C LEU A 4 -64.23 16.70 17.37
N HIS A 5 -63.44 17.50 18.08
CA HIS A 5 -62.23 18.12 17.53
C HIS A 5 -61.09 17.10 17.62
N TYR A 6 -60.70 16.52 16.49
CA TYR A 6 -59.48 15.72 16.40
C TYR A 6 -58.26 16.64 16.23
N ILE A 7 -57.35 16.52 17.20
CA ILE A 7 -56.03 17.13 17.22
C ILE A 7 -55.16 16.47 16.14
N LEU A 8 -54.59 17.26 15.23
CA LEU A 8 -53.56 16.83 14.28
C LEU A 8 -52.21 17.38 14.74
N ILE A 9 -51.44 16.58 15.49
CA ILE A 9 -50.03 16.88 15.78
C ILE A 9 -49.21 16.33 14.61
N LEU A 10 -48.70 17.25 13.77
CA LEU A 10 -47.74 16.93 12.72
C LEU A 10 -46.39 16.61 13.38
N PHE A 11 -46.07 15.33 13.51
CA PHE A 11 -44.77 14.86 13.95
C PHE A 11 -43.81 14.87 12.75
N ASN A 12 -43.04 15.96 12.59
CA ASN A 12 -41.93 16.02 11.63
C ASN A 12 -40.80 15.11 12.13
N ILE A 13 -40.75 13.88 11.61
CA ILE A 13 -39.59 13.00 11.79
C ILE A 13 -38.52 13.48 10.81
N TYR A 14 -37.59 14.30 11.30
CA TYR A 14 -36.31 14.48 10.63
C TYR A 14 -35.53 13.18 10.81
N PHE A 15 -35.57 12.30 9.80
CA PHE A 15 -34.58 11.24 9.66
C PHE A 15 -33.25 11.93 9.33
N SER A 16 -32.47 12.29 10.35
CA SER A 16 -31.05 12.51 10.18
C SER A 16 -30.43 11.17 9.83
N PHE A 17 -30.26 10.91 8.53
CA PHE A 17 -29.25 9.95 8.10
C PHE A 17 -27.93 10.48 8.63
N ALA A 18 -27.45 9.87 9.72
CA ALA A 18 -26.05 9.94 10.08
C ALA A 18 -25.30 9.33 8.90
N GLN A 19 -24.78 10.20 8.03
CA GLN A 19 -23.84 9.78 7.02
C GLN A 19 -22.57 9.43 7.80
N ASP A 20 -22.39 8.13 8.05
CA ASP A 20 -21.09 7.60 8.45
C ASP A 20 -20.09 8.22 7.48
N SER A 21 -19.25 9.10 8.01
CA SER A 21 -18.13 9.63 7.26
C SER A 21 -17.28 8.43 6.92
N VAL A 22 -17.44 7.91 5.70
CA VAL A 22 -16.54 6.95 5.09
C VAL A 22 -15.18 7.58 5.23
N THR A 23 -14.43 7.12 6.24
CA THR A 23 -13.02 7.45 6.35
C THR A 23 -12.44 6.85 5.08
N THR A 24 -12.23 7.69 4.06
CA THR A 24 -11.68 7.25 2.79
C THR A 24 -10.35 6.63 3.16
N LYS A 25 -10.29 5.29 3.12
CA LYS A 25 -9.07 4.56 3.47
C LYS A 25 -7.99 5.07 2.51
N THR A 26 -7.14 5.95 3.02
CA THR A 26 -6.14 6.67 2.21
C THR A 26 -5.02 5.74 1.78
N SER A 27 -4.87 4.62 2.49
CA SER A 27 -3.91 3.58 2.17
C SER A 27 -4.41 2.16 2.41
N ILE A 28 -3.88 1.20 1.65
CA ILE A 28 -4.12 -0.23 1.80
C ILE A 28 -2.79 -0.89 2.12
N SER A 29 -2.69 -1.52 3.29
CA SER A 29 -1.49 -2.28 3.66
C SER A 29 -1.43 -3.59 2.91
N TRP A 30 -0.23 -3.92 2.43
CA TRP A 30 0.01 -5.11 1.64
C TRP A 30 -0.18 -6.36 2.48
N LYS A 31 -0.89 -7.33 1.89
CA LYS A 31 -0.94 -8.73 2.30
C LYS A 31 -1.08 -9.57 1.04
N LYS A 32 -0.54 -10.78 1.05
CA LYS A 32 -0.54 -11.68 -0.12
C LYS A 32 -1.93 -11.90 -0.72
N GLU A 33 -2.96 -11.93 0.14
CA GLU A 33 -4.35 -12.20 -0.23
C GLU A 33 -5.10 -10.95 -0.73
N ILE A 34 -4.56 -9.75 -0.50
CA ILE A 34 -5.20 -8.51 -0.91
C ILE A 34 -5.00 -8.30 -2.41
N LYS A 35 -6.11 -8.00 -3.09
CA LYS A 35 -6.15 -7.66 -4.51
C LYS A 35 -6.79 -6.29 -4.67
N LEU A 36 -6.06 -5.39 -5.31
CA LEU A 36 -6.51 -4.06 -5.70
C LEU A 36 -7.64 -4.17 -6.71
N LYS A 37 -8.52 -3.18 -6.67
CA LYS A 37 -9.60 -2.98 -7.64
C LYS A 37 -9.53 -1.57 -8.18
N TRP A 38 -10.17 -1.30 -9.32
CA TRP A 38 -10.18 0.05 -9.87
C TRP A 38 -10.81 1.07 -8.91
N GLU A 39 -11.74 0.67 -8.04
CA GLU A 39 -12.30 1.55 -7.00
C GLU A 39 -11.27 2.04 -5.96
N ASP A 40 -10.09 1.41 -5.89
CA ASP A 40 -8.99 1.82 -5.02
C ASP A 40 -8.15 2.95 -5.63
N PHE A 41 -8.23 3.22 -6.94
CA PHE A 41 -7.46 4.24 -7.65
C PHE A 41 -8.25 5.56 -7.70
N LYS A 42 -8.10 6.38 -6.64
CA LYS A 42 -8.91 7.60 -6.41
C LYS A 42 -8.19 8.89 -6.77
N GLY A 43 -6.94 8.80 -7.19
CA GLY A 43 -6.14 9.93 -7.65
C GLY A 43 -6.64 10.49 -8.98
N ILE A 44 -6.35 11.76 -9.23
CA ILE A 44 -6.64 12.41 -10.51
C ILE A 44 -5.57 11.97 -11.52
N PRO A 45 -5.95 11.44 -12.70
CA PRO A 45 -4.99 11.06 -13.73
C PRO A 45 -4.09 12.21 -14.16
N ASP A 46 -2.78 11.98 -14.20
CA ASP A 46 -1.85 12.90 -14.84
C ASP A 46 -1.82 12.62 -16.34
N THR A 47 -2.49 13.47 -17.11
CA THR A 47 -2.58 13.31 -18.57
C THR A 47 -1.32 13.75 -19.32
N ASN A 48 -0.29 14.24 -18.61
CA ASN A 48 0.97 14.65 -19.23
C ASN A 48 1.96 13.49 -19.35
N ILE A 49 1.70 12.36 -18.70
CA ILE A 49 2.55 11.17 -18.79
C ILE A 49 1.92 10.10 -19.68
N LEU A 50 2.76 9.37 -20.43
CA LEU A 50 2.33 8.30 -21.31
C LEU A 50 2.10 7.00 -20.51
N ALA A 51 1.11 7.01 -19.62
CA ALA A 51 0.71 5.86 -18.80
C ALA A 51 -0.82 5.76 -18.69
N TYR A 52 -1.35 4.53 -18.61
CA TYR A 52 -2.79 4.30 -18.46
C TYR A 52 -3.26 4.22 -17.01
N ALA A 53 -2.34 3.97 -16.07
CA ALA A 53 -2.56 3.97 -14.64
C ALA A 53 -1.23 4.22 -13.90
N GLN A 54 -1.31 4.47 -12.60
CA GLN A 54 -0.17 4.56 -11.71
C GLN A 54 -0.53 4.01 -10.32
N THR A 55 0.31 3.13 -9.81
CA THR A 55 0.29 2.64 -8.43
C THR A 55 1.28 3.42 -7.57
N SER A 56 0.78 4.20 -6.61
CA SER A 56 1.60 4.89 -5.63
C SER A 56 1.68 4.09 -4.34
N TYR A 57 2.90 3.78 -3.89
CA TYR A 57 3.14 3.01 -2.66
C TYR A 57 4.32 3.57 -1.85
N LYS A 58 4.41 3.16 -0.57
CA LYS A 58 5.59 3.35 0.28
C LYS A 58 5.85 2.09 1.09
N ILE A 59 7.09 1.88 1.50
CA ILE A 59 7.44 0.92 2.57
C ILE A 59 7.69 1.75 3.83
N GLU A 60 6.77 1.70 4.78
CA GLU A 60 6.82 2.54 5.99
C GLU A 60 7.39 1.77 7.16
N ILE A 61 8.27 2.41 7.93
CA ILE A 61 8.83 1.86 9.18
C ILE A 61 7.89 2.15 10.34
N PHE A 62 7.68 1.16 11.19
CA PHE A 62 6.88 1.22 12.40
C PHE A 62 7.70 0.79 13.63
N PRO A 63 7.49 1.43 14.80
CA PRO A 63 6.69 2.64 15.01
C PRO A 63 7.22 3.83 14.19
N THR A 64 6.31 4.76 13.80
CA THR A 64 6.63 5.90 12.93
C THR A 64 7.53 6.94 13.60
N GLU A 65 7.60 6.90 14.92
CA GLU A 65 8.50 7.71 15.73
C GLU A 65 9.47 6.77 16.46
N VAL A 66 10.76 7.02 16.27
CA VAL A 66 11.84 6.30 16.94
C VAL A 66 12.67 7.30 17.74
N ASN A 67 13.01 6.93 18.97
CA ASN A 67 13.95 7.69 19.79
C ASN A 67 15.30 6.97 19.78
N VAL A 68 16.38 7.73 19.67
CA VAL A 68 17.75 7.21 19.80
C VAL A 68 18.41 7.77 21.06
N ASP A 69 19.29 7.00 21.68
CA ASP A 69 20.14 7.51 22.77
C ASP A 69 21.40 8.23 22.26
N ALA A 70 22.28 8.62 23.18
CA ALA A 70 23.52 9.33 22.87
C ALA A 70 24.50 8.50 22.02
N ASP A 71 24.36 7.17 21.99
CA ASP A 71 25.18 6.24 21.22
C ASP A 71 24.50 5.82 19.89
N ASN A 72 23.44 6.55 19.49
CA ASN A 72 22.64 6.30 18.29
C ASN A 72 21.90 4.93 18.30
N ASN A 73 21.56 4.40 19.48
CA ASN A 73 20.77 3.18 19.58
C ASN A 73 19.28 3.47 19.70
N ILE A 74 18.50 2.81 18.85
CA ILE A 74 17.04 2.90 18.84
C ILE A 74 16.48 2.29 20.13
N GLN A 75 15.74 3.09 20.88
CA GLN A 75 15.00 2.66 22.06
C GLN A 75 13.81 1.79 21.62
N GLY A 76 13.77 0.53 22.09
CA GLY A 76 12.72 -0.42 21.71
C GLY A 76 12.86 -0.96 20.28
N PHE A 77 14.10 -1.09 19.78
CA PHE A 77 14.41 -1.63 18.44
C PHE A 77 13.74 -2.98 18.16
N GLU A 78 13.41 -3.78 19.19
CA GLU A 78 12.73 -5.07 19.06
C GLU A 78 11.30 -4.96 18.49
N LYS A 79 10.74 -3.74 18.49
CA LYS A 79 9.41 -3.44 17.94
C LYS A 79 9.46 -2.93 16.50
N LEU A 80 10.65 -2.81 15.90
CA LEU A 80 10.79 -2.31 14.53
C LEU A 80 10.28 -3.32 13.51
N TYR A 81 9.45 -2.85 12.60
CA TYR A 81 9.02 -3.58 11.42
C TYR A 81 8.67 -2.60 10.30
N VAL A 82 8.48 -3.10 9.09
CA VAL A 82 8.02 -2.29 7.96
C VAL A 82 6.76 -2.86 7.32
N VAL A 83 5.97 -2.00 6.68
CA VAL A 83 4.77 -2.37 5.93
C VAL A 83 4.76 -1.65 4.59
N ALA A 84 4.50 -2.38 3.51
CA ALA A 84 4.20 -1.76 2.22
C ALA A 84 2.74 -1.29 2.21
N ASN A 85 2.52 -0.03 1.83
CA ASN A 85 1.20 0.60 1.78
C ASN A 85 0.97 1.18 0.38
N PHE A 86 -0.14 0.80 -0.26
CA PHE A 86 -0.69 1.43 -1.45
C PHE A 86 -1.45 2.69 -1.03
N TYR A 87 -1.36 3.80 -1.78
CA TYR A 87 -2.05 5.06 -1.46
C TYR A 87 -3.09 5.41 -2.52
N SER A 88 -4.37 5.23 -2.15
CA SER A 88 -5.52 5.36 -3.04
C SER A 88 -5.61 6.74 -3.71
N ASN A 89 -5.39 7.82 -2.94
CA ASN A 89 -5.54 9.19 -3.45
C ASN A 89 -4.35 9.67 -4.31
N HIS A 90 -3.26 8.89 -4.35
CA HIS A 90 -2.09 9.15 -5.18
C HIS A 90 -1.96 8.14 -6.33
N SER A 91 -2.89 7.19 -6.42
CA SER A 91 -2.93 6.16 -7.45
C SER A 91 -4.11 6.44 -8.36
N TRP A 92 -3.92 6.41 -9.66
CA TRP A 92 -4.93 6.86 -10.63
C TRP A 92 -4.99 5.92 -11.82
N VAL A 93 -6.11 5.96 -12.55
CA VAL A 93 -6.32 5.22 -13.79
C VAL A 93 -7.02 6.11 -14.81
N TYR A 94 -6.53 6.11 -16.04
CA TYR A 94 -7.17 6.79 -17.18
C TYR A 94 -8.03 5.82 -17.99
N LYS A 95 -7.56 4.58 -18.21
CA LYS A 95 -8.29 3.55 -18.95
C LYS A 95 -8.15 2.19 -18.27
N GLU A 96 -9.29 1.64 -17.86
CA GLU A 96 -9.35 0.37 -17.15
C GLU A 96 -9.22 -0.83 -18.10
N SER A 97 -8.52 -1.86 -17.64
CA SER A 97 -8.61 -3.22 -18.19
C SER A 97 -8.16 -4.23 -17.14
N ASP A 98 -8.69 -5.46 -17.18
CA ASP A 98 -8.29 -6.51 -16.23
C ASP A 98 -6.78 -6.79 -16.27
N TYR A 99 -6.17 -6.67 -17.44
CA TYR A 99 -4.76 -6.91 -17.63
C TYR A 99 -3.90 -5.77 -17.06
N LEU A 100 -4.30 -4.51 -17.28
CA LEU A 100 -3.65 -3.37 -16.63
C LEU A 100 -3.77 -3.46 -15.10
N LEU A 101 -4.91 -3.91 -14.57
CA LEU A 101 -5.07 -4.07 -13.12
C LEU A 101 -4.09 -5.10 -12.54
N LYS A 102 -3.83 -6.20 -13.28
CA LYS A 102 -2.79 -7.16 -12.89
C LYS A 102 -1.40 -6.54 -12.92
N HIS A 103 -1.12 -5.67 -13.89
CA HIS A 103 0.15 -4.95 -13.99
C HIS A 103 0.36 -4.06 -12.76
N GLU A 104 -0.63 -3.24 -12.44
CA GLU A 104 -0.63 -2.34 -11.28
C GLU A 104 -0.59 -3.10 -9.94
N GLN A 105 -1.32 -4.20 -9.83
CA GLN A 105 -1.25 -5.09 -8.66
C GLN A 105 0.18 -5.59 -8.43
N LEU A 106 0.92 -5.91 -9.49
CA LEU A 106 2.27 -6.45 -9.33
C LEU A 106 3.25 -5.39 -8.80
N HIS A 107 3.08 -4.11 -9.14
CA HIS A 107 3.86 -3.04 -8.48
C HIS A 107 3.64 -3.06 -6.96
N PHE A 108 2.40 -3.22 -6.52
CA PHE A 108 2.11 -3.33 -5.10
C PHE A 108 2.69 -4.62 -4.48
N ASP A 109 2.66 -5.74 -5.20
CA ASP A 109 3.25 -7.00 -4.76
C ASP A 109 4.79 -6.95 -4.71
N ILE A 110 5.47 -6.23 -5.61
CA ILE A 110 6.91 -5.97 -5.53
C ILE A 110 7.24 -5.17 -4.27
N ALA A 111 6.48 -4.12 -3.96
CA ALA A 111 6.65 -3.38 -2.71
C ALA A 111 6.46 -4.30 -1.48
N GLY A 112 5.46 -5.17 -1.52
CA GLY A 112 5.23 -6.22 -0.52
C GLY A 112 6.41 -7.17 -0.34
N LEU A 113 6.97 -7.67 -1.44
CA LEU A 113 8.17 -8.52 -1.44
C LEU A 113 9.34 -7.83 -0.74
N TYR A 114 9.59 -6.56 -1.04
CA TYR A 114 10.69 -5.81 -0.42
C TYR A 114 10.42 -5.48 1.05
N ALA A 115 9.17 -5.25 1.45
CA ALA A 115 8.81 -5.15 2.86
C ALA A 115 9.07 -6.47 3.61
N LEU A 116 8.81 -7.64 3.00
CA LEU A 116 9.16 -8.94 3.59
C LEU A 116 10.68 -9.10 3.75
N LYS A 117 11.47 -8.75 2.73
CA LYS A 117 12.95 -8.78 2.80
C LYS A 117 13.49 -7.88 3.91
N ILE A 118 13.00 -6.64 4.01
CA ILE A 118 13.45 -5.70 5.06
C ILE A 118 13.11 -6.25 6.44
N ASN A 119 11.90 -6.78 6.62
CA ASN A 119 11.49 -7.38 7.90
C ASN A 119 12.36 -8.60 8.27
N ASP A 120 12.78 -9.41 7.28
CA ASP A 120 13.69 -10.53 7.53
C ASP A 120 15.06 -10.04 8.03
N GLU A 121 15.63 -9.01 7.41
CA GLU A 121 16.88 -8.40 7.86
C GLU A 121 16.75 -7.72 9.24
N PHE A 122 15.65 -6.99 9.48
CA PHE A 122 15.37 -6.39 10.79
C PHE A 122 15.30 -7.46 11.88
N LYS A 123 14.64 -8.60 11.64
CA LYS A 123 14.59 -9.73 12.58
C LYS A 123 16.00 -10.27 12.89
N LYS A 124 16.89 -10.35 11.90
CA LYS A 124 18.29 -10.79 12.10
C LYS A 124 19.07 -9.80 12.96
N LEU A 125 18.91 -8.49 12.74
CA LEU A 125 19.54 -7.45 13.56
C LEU A 125 19.02 -7.51 15.01
N ILE A 126 17.71 -7.64 15.18
CA ILE A 126 17.06 -7.76 16.49
C ILE A 126 17.58 -8.99 17.24
N ALA A 127 17.68 -10.15 16.58
CA ALA A 127 18.21 -11.38 17.17
C ALA A 127 19.67 -11.24 17.63
N LYS A 128 20.47 -10.42 16.93
CA LYS A 128 21.85 -10.08 17.30
C LYS A 128 21.95 -8.97 18.35
N LYS A 129 20.82 -8.42 18.81
CA LYS A 129 20.74 -7.27 19.71
C LYS A 129 21.43 -6.02 19.17
N ILE A 130 21.43 -5.85 17.85
CA ILE A 130 21.91 -4.63 17.21
C ILE A 130 20.79 -3.59 17.29
N ALA A 131 21.06 -2.45 17.91
CA ALA A 131 20.11 -1.36 18.09
C ALA A 131 20.50 -0.08 17.33
N ASN A 132 21.70 -0.02 16.75
CA ASN A 132 22.21 1.17 16.07
C ASN A 132 21.31 1.59 14.89
N PHE A 133 20.86 2.85 14.90
CA PHE A 133 19.91 3.37 13.91
C PHE A 133 20.43 3.30 12.48
N ASP A 134 21.68 3.70 12.26
CA ASP A 134 22.27 3.75 10.92
C ASP A 134 22.29 2.36 10.27
N THR A 135 22.46 1.30 11.07
CA THR A 135 22.42 -0.09 10.58
C THR A 135 21.04 -0.47 10.03
N TYR A 136 19.95 -0.11 10.74
CA TYR A 136 18.59 -0.37 10.23
C TYR A 136 18.28 0.50 9.01
N PHE A 137 18.72 1.77 9.05
CA PHE A 137 18.49 2.70 7.96
C PHE A 137 19.23 2.29 6.68
N GLU A 138 20.47 1.80 6.79
CA GLU A 138 21.24 1.27 5.65
C GLU A 138 20.54 0.07 5.01
N VAL A 139 20.06 -0.90 5.82
CA VAL A 139 19.28 -2.05 5.33
C VAL A 139 18.05 -1.57 4.57
N TYR A 140 17.30 -0.64 5.16
CA TYR A 140 16.10 -0.07 4.52
C TYR A 140 16.46 0.62 3.19
N GLN A 141 17.47 1.49 3.17
CA GLN A 141 17.86 2.24 1.98
C GLN A 141 18.33 1.33 0.84
N ASN A 142 19.13 0.31 1.15
CA ASN A 142 19.63 -0.63 0.15
C ASN A 142 18.49 -1.43 -0.49
N LEU A 143 17.59 -1.99 0.33
CA LEU A 143 16.44 -2.76 -0.16
C LEU A 143 15.39 -1.88 -0.83
N TRP A 144 15.21 -0.63 -0.39
CA TRP A 144 14.36 0.33 -1.08
C TRP A 144 14.90 0.68 -2.48
N LYS A 145 16.23 0.89 -2.60
CA LYS A 145 16.87 1.10 -3.90
C LYS A 145 16.68 -0.10 -4.83
N GLU A 146 16.88 -1.32 -4.32
CA GLU A 146 16.61 -2.53 -5.10
C GLU A 146 15.14 -2.66 -5.52
N CYS A 147 14.20 -2.26 -4.66
CA CYS A 147 12.78 -2.21 -5.00
C CYS A 147 12.55 -1.29 -6.20
N LEU A 148 13.10 -0.08 -6.17
CA LEU A 148 12.98 0.89 -7.27
C LEU A 148 13.60 0.38 -8.58
N GLU A 149 14.76 -0.27 -8.52
CA GLU A 149 15.36 -0.87 -9.73
C GLU A 149 14.54 -2.05 -10.27
N THR A 150 13.99 -2.88 -9.39
CA THR A 150 13.10 -3.98 -9.79
C THR A 150 11.84 -3.46 -10.48
N GLN A 151 11.26 -2.39 -9.95
CA GLN A 151 10.10 -1.73 -10.53
C GLN A 151 10.38 -1.19 -11.92
N LYS A 152 11.50 -0.47 -12.08
CA LYS A 152 11.95 0.07 -13.36
C LYS A 152 12.22 -1.05 -14.37
N GLN A 153 12.84 -2.15 -13.94
CA GLN A 153 13.10 -3.29 -14.80
C GLN A 153 11.79 -3.96 -15.26
N TYR A 154 10.84 -4.13 -14.34
CA TYR A 154 9.53 -4.68 -14.64
C TYR A 154 8.74 -3.81 -15.64
N ASP A 155 8.73 -2.49 -15.43
CA ASP A 155 8.14 -1.54 -16.39
C ASP A 155 8.78 -1.66 -17.77
N LEU A 156 10.12 -1.67 -17.82
CA LEU A 156 10.87 -1.75 -19.07
C LEU A 156 10.58 -3.05 -19.83
N GLU A 157 10.66 -4.20 -19.16
CA GLU A 157 10.51 -5.52 -19.77
C GLU A 157 9.07 -5.82 -20.20
N THR A 158 8.08 -5.23 -19.53
CA THR A 158 6.67 -5.39 -19.90
C THR A 158 6.14 -4.30 -20.82
N GLN A 159 6.98 -3.33 -21.19
CA GLN A 159 6.58 -2.09 -21.87
C GLN A 159 5.42 -1.38 -21.17
N HIS A 160 5.57 -1.14 -19.86
CA HIS A 160 4.54 -0.55 -18.99
C HIS A 160 3.22 -1.34 -19.06
N GLY A 161 3.34 -2.67 -18.94
CA GLY A 161 2.17 -3.56 -18.94
C GLY A 161 1.49 -3.70 -20.29
N GLN A 162 2.21 -3.57 -21.42
CA GLN A 162 1.67 -3.88 -22.75
C GLN A 162 1.95 -5.33 -23.19
N LEU A 163 3.00 -5.96 -22.66
CA LEU A 163 3.42 -7.32 -23.02
C LEU A 163 2.89 -8.38 -22.04
N VAL A 164 1.75 -9.00 -22.39
CA VAL A 164 1.02 -9.98 -21.56
C VAL A 164 1.88 -11.12 -21.03
N GLU A 165 2.66 -11.73 -21.92
CA GLU A 165 3.48 -12.89 -21.56
C GLU A 165 4.59 -12.54 -20.56
N GLU A 166 5.23 -11.37 -20.71
CA GLU A 166 6.28 -10.92 -19.80
C GLU A 166 5.70 -10.59 -18.43
N ASN A 167 4.54 -9.94 -18.38
CA ASN A 167 3.84 -9.62 -17.14
C ASN A 167 3.49 -10.89 -16.35
N ASP A 168 2.99 -11.93 -17.02
CA ASP A 168 2.69 -13.22 -16.40
C ASP A 168 3.95 -13.94 -15.88
N LYS A 169 5.10 -13.82 -16.57
CA LYS A 169 6.39 -14.34 -16.07
C LYS A 169 6.85 -13.61 -14.82
N TRP A 170 6.72 -12.29 -14.79
CA TRP A 170 7.03 -11.47 -13.63
C TRP A 170 6.12 -11.83 -12.45
N ILE A 171 4.81 -11.93 -12.66
CA ILE A 171 3.83 -12.33 -11.63
C ILE A 171 4.21 -13.68 -11.01
N LYS A 172 4.53 -14.68 -11.83
CA LYS A 172 4.97 -16.00 -11.34
C LYS A 172 6.26 -15.90 -10.52
N THR A 173 7.22 -15.10 -10.99
CA THR A 173 8.52 -14.93 -10.34
C THR A 173 8.38 -14.25 -8.98
N ILE A 174 7.68 -13.12 -8.91
CA ILE A 174 7.47 -12.37 -7.66
C ILE A 174 6.65 -13.20 -6.66
N ASN A 175 5.58 -13.87 -7.10
CA ASN A 175 4.79 -14.74 -6.22
C ASN A 175 5.63 -15.87 -5.61
N ARG A 176 6.52 -16.49 -6.40
CA ARG A 176 7.45 -17.51 -5.89
C ARG A 176 8.40 -16.93 -4.84
N LEU A 177 8.97 -15.75 -5.09
CA LEU A 177 9.87 -15.08 -4.14
C LEU A 177 9.15 -14.73 -2.83
N ILE A 178 7.91 -14.25 -2.91
CA ILE A 178 7.08 -13.95 -1.74
C ILE A 178 6.81 -15.24 -0.93
N ILE A 179 6.44 -16.33 -1.60
CA ILE A 179 6.18 -17.62 -0.92
C ILE A 179 7.42 -18.13 -0.15
N ASN A 180 8.62 -17.90 -0.66
CA ASN A 180 9.85 -18.34 0.01
C ASN A 180 10.18 -17.55 1.29
N LEU A 181 9.51 -16.41 1.54
CA LEU A 181 9.72 -15.54 2.70
C LEU A 181 8.60 -15.61 3.74
N LEU A 182 7.53 -16.36 3.46
CA LEU A 182 6.38 -16.55 4.36
C LEU A 182 6.46 -17.93 5.03
#